data_AF-A0A1M4ENE6-F1
#
_entry.id   AF-A0A1M4ENE6-F1
#
_cell.length_a   1.000
_cell.length_b   1.000
_cell.length_c   1.000
_cell.angle_alpha   90.00
_cell.angle_beta   90.00
_cell.angle_gamma   90.00
#
_symmetry.space_group_name_H-M   'P 1'
#
loop_
_entity.id
_entity.type
_entity.pdbx_description
1 polymer ?
#
loop_
_entity_poly.entity_id
_entity_poly.type
_entity_poly.pdbx_seq_one_letter_code
_entity_poly.pdbx_strand_id
1 'polypeptide(L)' 'MIAALLREREGYVQRGLDDRVAQVDEQLSLRGYKTSQNDSQTSEGPTGAGDRSTPPKGRRVARKATT' A
#
# COMPACT_ATOMS: atom_id res chain seq x y z
N MET A 1 13.55 -1.69 5.04
CA MET A 1 13.00 -0.68 4.11
C MET A 1 12.28 0.45 4.86
N ILE A 2 11.25 0.18 5.67
CA ILE A 2 10.53 1.22 6.43
C ILE A 2 11.45 1.95 7.43
N ALA A 3 12.33 1.20 8.11
CA ALA A 3 13.36 1.78 8.98
C ALA A 3 14.32 2.74 8.26
N ALA A 4 14.58 2.53 6.96
CA ALA A 4 15.42 3.44 6.17
C ALA A 4 14.69 4.76 5.91
N LEU A 5 13.40 4.70 5.55
CA LEU A 5 12.55 5.88 5.34
C LEU A 5 12.39 6.71 6.62
N LEU A 6 12.23 6.08 7.78
CA LEU A 6 12.17 6.79 9.06
C LEU A 6 13.48 7.53 9.37
N ARG A 7 14.62 6.89 9.13
CA ARG A 7 15.94 7.53 9.30
C ARG A 7 16.18 8.67 8.30
N GLU A 8 15.73 8.53 7.07
CA GLU A 8 15.79 9.61 6.07
C GLU A 8 14.92 10.80 6.48
N ARG A 9 13.70 10.54 6.97
CA ARG A 9 12.80 11.56 7.51
C ARG A 9 13.47 12.38 8.60
N GLU A 10 14.10 11.73 9.59
CA GLU A 10 14.83 12.40 10.66
C GLU A 10 15.93 13.32 10.12
N GLY A 11 16.68 12.85 9.12
CA GLY A 11 17.72 13.64 8.46
C GLY A 11 17.17 14.87 7.73
N TYR A 12 16.01 14.76 7.08
CA TYR A 12 15.36 15.88 6.41
C TYR A 12 14.75 16.89 7.40
N VAL A 13 14.15 16.42 8.49
CA VAL A 13 13.63 17.28 9.57
C VAL A 13 14.77 18.10 10.19
N GLN A 14 15.91 17.48 10.50
CA GLN A 14 17.07 18.19 11.06
C GLN A 14 17.63 19.27 10.12
N ARG A 15 17.44 19.09 8.81
CA ARG A 15 17.91 20.02 7.77
C ARG A 15 16.85 21.03 7.35
N GLY A 16 15.64 20.98 7.91
CA GLY A 16 14.51 21.85 7.54
C GLY A 16 14.01 21.63 6.10
N LEU A 17 14.18 20.42 5.56
CA LEU A 17 13.78 20.07 4.19
C LEU A 17 12.34 19.54 4.17
N ASP A 18 11.39 20.40 4.50
CA ASP A 18 9.98 20.03 4.71
C ASP A 18 9.33 19.37 3.48
N ASP A 19 9.67 19.83 2.27
CA ASP A 19 9.22 19.22 1.02
C ASP A 19 9.66 17.75 0.89
N ARG A 20 10.86 17.43 1.38
CA ARG A 20 11.39 16.05 1.38
C ARG A 20 10.75 15.22 2.48
N VAL A 21 10.46 15.82 3.63
CA VAL A 21 9.72 15.16 4.71
C VAL A 21 8.34 14.74 4.22
N ALA A 22 7.62 15.62 3.51
CA ALA A 22 6.30 15.31 2.94
C ALA A 22 6.36 14.13 1.95
N GLN A 23 7.36 14.09 1.06
CA GLN A 23 7.56 12.97 0.12
C GLN A 23 7.82 11.63 0.83
N VAL A 24 8.56 11.64 1.94
CA VAL A 24 8.83 10.42 2.73
C VAL A 24 7.58 10.02 3.52
N ASP A 25 6.82 10.98 4.04
CA ASP A 25 5.57 10.75 4.76
C ASP A 25 4.49 10.14 3.85
N GLU A 26 4.38 10.56 2.59
CA GLU A 26 3.51 9.90 1.60
C GLU A 26 3.92 8.44 1.35
N GLN A 27 5.23 8.19 1.21
CA GLN A 27 5.76 6.84 1.02
C GLN A 27 5.54 5.91 2.22
N LEU A 28 5.53 6.48 3.43
CA LEU A 28 5.22 5.75 4.66
C LEU A 28 3.72 5.49 4.76
N SER A 29 2.89 6.48 4.43
CA SER A 29 1.43 6.38 4.41
C SER A 29 0.94 5.30 3.45
N LEU A 30 1.51 5.21 2.23
CA LEU A 30 1.20 4.15 1.26
C LEU A 30 1.50 2.73 1.78
N ARG A 31 2.38 2.62 2.79
CA ARG A 31 2.75 1.35 3.43
C ARG A 31 2.03 1.11 4.77
N GLY A 32 1.06 1.96 5.11
CA GLY A 32 0.31 1.89 6.37
C GLY A 32 1.03 2.48 7.57
N TYR A 33 2.18 3.14 7.38
CA TYR A 33 2.88 3.86 8.45
C TYR A 33 2.45 5.33 8.44
N LYS A 34 1.46 5.67 9.27
CA LYS A 34 1.19 7.09 9.56
C LYS A 34 2.25 7.60 10.52
N THR A 35 3.10 8.50 10.05
CA THR A 35 4.00 9.32 10.89
C THR A 35 3.23 10.44 11.59
N SER A 36 2.01 10.16 12.05
CA SER A 36 1.33 11.05 12.96
C SER A 36 1.90 10.81 14.35
N GLN A 37 2.17 11.89 15.09
CA GLN A 37 2.42 11.90 16.53
C GLN A 37 1.20 11.41 17.35
N ASN A 38 0.48 10.42 16.85
CA ASN A 38 -0.68 9.84 17.48
C ASN A 38 -0.60 8.35 17.28
N ASP A 39 -0.18 7.68 18.34
CA ASP A 39 -0.37 6.27 18.62
C ASP A 39 -1.62 5.72 17.95
N SER A 40 -1.43 5.07 16.81
CA SER A 40 -2.39 4.15 16.23
C SER A 40 -1.60 3.12 15.45
N GLN A 41 -1.02 2.24 16.25
CA GLN A 41 -0.66 0.88 15.92
C GLN A 41 -1.85 0.19 15.22
N THR A 42 -1.89 0.23 13.89
CA THR A 42 -2.66 -0.71 13.09
C THR A 42 -1.86 -1.11 11.87
N SER A 43 -1.01 -2.09 12.12
CA SER A 43 -0.46 -3.02 11.17
C SER A 43 -1.52 -3.63 10.26
N GLU A 44 -1.66 -3.14 9.02
CA GLU A 44 -2.09 -3.91 7.84
C GLU A 44 -1.51 -3.24 6.58
N GLY A 45 -0.46 -3.83 6.01
CA GLY A 45 0.05 -3.41 4.70
C GLY A 45 -0.89 -3.88 3.59
N PRO A 46 -1.09 -3.13 2.50
CA PRO A 46 -1.87 -3.62 1.37
C PRO A 46 -1.00 -4.57 0.54
N THR A 47 -0.77 -5.80 1.03
CA THR A 47 -0.39 -6.89 0.13
C THR A 47 -1.63 -7.32 -0.63
N GLY A 48 -1.73 -6.85 -1.88
CA GLY A 48 -2.62 -7.44 -2.87
C GLY A 48 -3.93 -6.68 -3.07
N ALA A 49 -3.87 -5.59 -3.83
CA ALA A 49 -4.99 -5.19 -4.67
C ALA A 49 -5.23 -6.30 -5.73
N GLY A 50 -5.95 -7.33 -5.32
CA GLY A 50 -6.28 -8.50 -6.13
C GLY A 50 -7.66 -9.07 -5.79
N ASP A 51 -8.53 -8.28 -5.14
CA ASP A 51 -9.91 -8.68 -4.84
C ASP A 51 -10.88 -7.80 -5.64
N ARG A 52 -10.88 -7.98 -6.97
CA ARG A 52 -12.04 -7.60 -7.78
C ARG A 52 -13.05 -8.73 -7.66
N SER A 53 -13.82 -8.70 -6.58
CA SER A 53 -15.03 -9.48 -6.43
C SER A 53 -16.06 -9.04 -7.49
N THR A 54 -16.16 -9.80 -8.57
CA THR A 54 -17.40 -9.94 -9.36
C THR A 54 -17.65 -11.42 -9.64
N PRO A 55 -18.66 -12.05 -9.00
CA PRO A 55 -19.16 -13.36 -9.39
C PRO A 55 -20.43 -13.22 -10.26
N PRO A 56 -21.03 -14.30 -10.80
CA PRO A 56 -20.45 -15.33 -11.65
C PRO A 56 -21.34 -15.53 -12.91
N LYS A 57 -20.80 -15.56 -14.14
CA LYS A 57 -21.61 -16.00 -15.30
C LYS A 57 -21.20 -17.41 -15.68
N GLY A 58 -21.95 -18.37 -15.16
CA GLY A 58 -21.81 -19.80 -15.44
C GLY A 58 -21.69 -20.07 -16.94
N ARG A 59 -20.47 -20.35 -17.38
CA ARG A 59 -20.21 -20.96 -18.67
C ARG A 59 -20.19 -22.47 -18.45
N ARG A 60 -21.39 -23.04 -18.29
CA ARG A 60 -21.56 -24.49 -18.40
C ARG A 60 -21.13 -24.91 -19.81
N VAL A 61 -20.08 -25.71 -19.83
CA VAL A 61 -19.62 -26.54 -20.93
C VAL A 61 -20.75 -27.25 -21.67
N ALA A 62 -20.68 -27.28 -23.01
CA ALA A 62 -21.15 -28.41 -23.78
C ALA A 62 -20.20 -28.63 -24.97
N ARG A 63 -19.53 -29.79 -24.92
CA ARG A 63 -18.73 -30.39 -25.99
C ARG A 63 -19.67 -31.15 -26.96
N LYS A 64 -19.14 -31.47 -28.15
CA LYS A 64 -19.63 -32.39 -29.21
C LYS A 64 -20.75 -31.83 -30.11
N ALA A 65 -20.89 -32.19 -31.38
CA ALA A 65 -20.09 -32.87 -32.40
C ALA A 65 -20.98 -32.97 -33.67
N THR A 66 -20.36 -33.14 -34.85
CA THR A 66 -20.80 -34.04 -35.95
C THR A 66 -21.92 -33.63 -36.93
N THR A 67 -21.60 -33.94 -38.21
CA THR A 67 -22.35 -34.02 -39.50
C THR A 67 -22.58 -32.74 -40.28
#